data_AF-A0A1W1V1E0-F1
#
_entry.id   AF-A0A1W1V1E0-F1
#
_cell.length_a   1.000
_cell.length_b   1.000
_cell.length_c   1.000
_cell.angle_alpha   90.00
_cell.angle_beta   90.00
_cell.angle_gamma   90.00
#
_symmetry.space_group_name_H-M   'P 1'
#
loop_
_entity.id
_entity.type
_entity.pdbx_description
1 polymer ?
#
loop_
_entity_poly.entity_id
_entity_poly.type
_entity_poly.pdbx_seq_one_letter_code
_entity_poly.pdbx_strand_id
1 'polypeptide(L)' 'MTEIEAEFIQREENKEVYAALKKIPERDQRIIFLKYSGYSYREIAESLNLEEASIGTYLVRAKKKLKIALDEIKG' A
#
# COMPACT_ATOMS: atom_id res chain seq x y z
N MET A 1 -5.10 26.04 11.77
CA MET A 1 -5.24 24.58 11.77
C MET A 1 -5.23 24.14 13.22
N THR A 2 -6.38 23.73 13.74
CA THR A 2 -6.54 23.20 15.09
C THR A 2 -6.18 21.71 15.13
N GLU A 3 -5.92 21.17 16.31
CA GLU A 3 -5.62 19.75 16.51
C GLU A 3 -6.75 18.85 15.98
N ILE A 4 -8.01 19.25 16.18
CA ILE A 4 -9.21 18.55 15.69
C ILE A 4 -9.24 18.50 14.15
N GLU A 5 -8.87 19.60 13.48
CA GLU A 5 -8.80 19.64 12.02
C GLU A 5 -7.72 18.70 11.48
N ALA A 6 -6.55 18.62 12.13
CA ALA A 6 -5.46 17.73 11.74
C ALA A 6 -5.86 16.25 11.92
N GLU A 7 -6.48 15.89 13.04
CA GLU A 7 -6.99 14.54 13.27
C GLU A 7 -8.06 14.14 12.25
N PHE A 8 -8.94 15.07 11.89
CA PHE A 8 -9.96 14.82 10.88
C PHE A 8 -9.34 14.56 9.50
N ILE A 9 -8.41 15.41 9.06
CA ILE A 9 -7.68 15.24 7.79
C ILE A 9 -6.98 13.88 7.75
N GLN A 10 -6.24 13.54 8.82
CA GLN A 10 -5.52 12.27 8.89
C GLN A 10 -6.45 11.06 8.80
N ARG A 11 -7.63 11.11 9.43
CA ARG A 11 -8.63 10.04 9.34
C ARG A 11 -9.19 9.89 7.94
N GLU A 12 -9.48 10.99 7.26
CA GLU A 12 -9.97 10.96 5.88
C GLU A 12 -8.90 10.40 4.93
N GLU A 13 -7.65 10.87 5.03
CA GLU A 13 -6.53 10.35 4.24
C GLU A 13 -6.34 8.84 4.44
N ASN A 14 -6.46 8.37 5.69
CA ASN A 14 -6.37 6.94 5.99
C ASN A 14 -7.50 6.15 5.31
N LYS A 15 -8.75 6.65 5.34
CA LYS A 15 -9.88 6.00 4.66
C LYS A 15 -9.65 5.91 3.15
N GLU A 16 -9.14 6.95 2.53
CA GLU A 16 -8.81 6.96 1.09
C GLU A 16 -7.75 5.90 0.76
N VAL A 17 -6.68 5.81 1.56
CA VAL A 17 -5.63 4.80 1.38
C VAL A 17 -6.18 3.39 1.54
N TYR A 18 -7.03 3.14 2.55
CA TYR A 18 -7.66 1.83 2.72
C TYR A 18 -8.59 1.47 1.57
N ALA A 19 -9.37 2.43 1.05
CA ALA A 19 -10.22 2.23 -0.11
C ALA A 19 -9.40 1.94 -1.38
N ALA A 20 -8.29 2.65 -1.57
CA ALA A 20 -7.40 2.44 -2.71
C ALA A 20 -6.71 1.08 -2.67
N LEU A 21 -6.25 0.63 -1.50
CA LEU A 21 -5.69 -0.70 -1.31
C LEU A 21 -6.70 -1.81 -1.69
N LYS A 22 -7.98 -1.64 -1.35
CA LYS A 22 -9.02 -2.61 -1.73
C LYS A 22 -9.25 -2.73 -3.24
N LYS A 23 -8.85 -1.74 -4.04
CA LYS A 23 -8.99 -1.75 -5.51
C LYS A 23 -7.85 -2.48 -6.24
N ILE A 24 -6.75 -2.80 -5.57
CA ILE A 24 -5.59 -3.47 -6.20
C ILE A 24 -5.54 -4.95 -5.82
N PRO A 25 -4.84 -5.82 -6.58
CA PRO A 25 -4.77 -7.25 -6.28
C PRO A 25 -4.25 -7.55 -4.87
N GLU A 26 -4.81 -8.56 -4.20
CA GLU A 26 -4.48 -8.90 -2.81
C GLU A 26 -2.98 -9.13 -2.57
N ARG A 27 -2.29 -9.78 -3.51
CA ARG A 27 -0.82 -9.94 -3.43
C ARG A 27 -0.10 -8.60 -3.36
N ASP A 28 -0.51 -7.64 -4.19
CA ASP A 28 0.11 -6.32 -4.25
C ASP A 28 -0.19 -5.55 -2.94
N GLN A 29 -1.38 -5.71 -2.36
CA GLN A 29 -1.72 -5.19 -1.01
C GLN A 29 -0.79 -5.78 0.06
N ARG A 30 -0.63 -7.11 0.09
CA ARG A 30 0.22 -7.82 1.06
C ARG A 30 1.69 -7.39 0.95
N ILE A 31 2.20 -7.26 -0.28
CA ILE A 31 3.58 -6.79 -0.53
C ILE A 31 3.79 -5.38 0.02
N ILE A 32 2.84 -4.47 -0.21
CA ILE A 32 2.88 -3.12 0.36
C ILE A 32 2.83 -3.19 1.89
N PHE A 33 1.86 -3.90 2.45
CA PHE A 33 1.68 -4.02 3.89
C PHE A 33 2.95 -4.50 4.59
N LEU A 34 3.52 -5.63 4.14
CA LEU A 34 4.74 -6.19 4.74
C LEU A 34 5.93 -5.25 4.59
N LYS A 35 6.10 -4.61 3.42
CA LYS A 35 7.22 -3.69 3.20
C LYS A 35 7.16 -2.48 4.15
N TYR A 36 5.98 -1.89 4.33
CA TYR A 36 5.81 -0.75 5.25
C TYR A 36 5.73 -1.18 6.72
N SER A 37 5.56 -2.47 7.00
CA SER A 37 5.71 -3.07 8.34
C SER A 37 7.17 -3.37 8.71
N GLY A 38 8.14 -3.06 7.84
CA GLY A 38 9.57 -3.19 8.11
C GLY A 38 10.23 -4.47 7.56
N TYR A 39 9.48 -5.33 6.87
CA TYR A 39 10.01 -6.59 6.35
C TYR A 39 11.00 -6.34 5.19
N SER A 40 12.05 -7.15 5.16
CA SER A 40 13.02 -7.24 4.07
C SER A 40 12.41 -7.92 2.84
N TYR A 41 13.05 -7.80 1.67
CA TYR A 41 12.55 -8.46 0.45
C TYR A 41 12.55 -9.97 0.57
N ARG A 42 13.56 -10.53 1.25
CA ARG A 42 13.62 -11.94 1.58
C ARG A 42 12.45 -12.40 2.45
N GLU A 43 12.16 -11.71 3.55
CA GLU A 43 11.05 -12.10 4.44
C GLU A 43 9.68 -11.96 3.75
N ILE A 44 9.53 -10.98 2.86
CA ILE A 44 8.31 -10.83 2.03
C ILE A 44 8.17 -12.01 1.05
N ALA A 45 9.27 -12.37 0.39
CA ALA A 45 9.31 -13.50 -0.53
C ALA A 45 8.96 -14.81 0.16
N GLU A 46 9.57 -15.08 1.32
CA GLU A 46 9.28 -16.25 2.15
C GLU A 46 7.81 -16.25 2.61
N SER A 47 7.30 -15.11 3.10
CA SER A 47 5.90 -14.99 3.59
C SER A 47 4.84 -15.21 2.51
N LEU A 48 5.16 -14.91 1.25
CA LEU A 48 4.23 -14.99 0.12
C LEU A 48 4.53 -16.15 -0.82
N ASN A 49 5.54 -16.97 -0.52
CA ASN A 49 6.04 -18.05 -1.37
C ASN A 49 6.34 -17.57 -2.81
N LEU A 50 7.13 -16.49 -2.91
CA LEU A 50 7.54 -15.85 -4.16
C LEU A 50 9.07 -15.80 -4.26
N GLU A 51 9.59 -15.59 -5.46
CA GLU A 51 11.01 -15.33 -5.68
C GLU A 51 11.42 -13.95 -5.16
N GLU A 52 12.49 -13.89 -4.35
CA GLU A 52 13.03 -12.63 -3.80
C GLU A 52 13.35 -11.60 -4.89
N ALA A 53 13.95 -12.06 -6.00
CA ALA A 53 14.26 -11.22 -7.15
C ALA A 53 13.02 -10.54 -7.77
N SER A 54 11.83 -11.14 -7.61
CA SER A 54 10.58 -10.60 -8.15
C SER A 54 9.96 -9.52 -7.24
N ILE A 55 10.31 -9.47 -5.96
CA ILE A 55 9.67 -8.57 -4.97
C ILE A 55 9.84 -7.11 -5.34
N GLY A 56 11.02 -6.70 -5.79
CA GLY A 56 11.27 -5.32 -6.23
C GLY A 56 10.32 -4.89 -7.36
N THR A 57 10.15 -5.76 -8.36
CA THR A 57 9.27 -5.51 -9.51
C THR A 57 7.79 -5.49 -9.09
N TYR A 58 7.38 -6.42 -8.23
CA TYR A 58 6.02 -6.43 -7.71
C TYR A 58 5.73 -5.19 -6.87
N LEU A 59 6.66 -4.73 -6.03
CA LEU A 59 6.49 -3.54 -5.22
C LEU A 59 6.33 -2.28 -6.08
N VAL A 60 7.13 -2.12 -7.15
CA VAL A 60 6.99 -0.99 -8.08
C VAL A 60 5.61 -1.01 -8.76
N ARG A 61 5.18 -2.17 -9.25
CA ARG A 61 3.85 -2.31 -9.89
C ARG A 61 2.72 -2.09 -8.89
N ALA A 62 2.83 -2.60 -7.68
CA ALA A 62 1.87 -2.43 -6.60
C ALA A 62 1.71 -0.94 -6.24
N LYS A 63 2.82 -0.21 -6.06
CA LYS A 63 2.81 1.25 -5.82
C LYS A 63 2.16 2.02 -6.96
N LYS A 64 2.46 1.66 -8.21
CA LYS A 64 1.83 2.29 -9.38
C LYS A 64 0.31 2.10 -9.38
N LYS A 65 -0.17 0.88 -9.10
CA LYS A 65 -1.61 0.59 -9.00
C LYS A 65 -2.26 1.32 -7.83
N LEU A 66 -1.60 1.36 -6.68
CA LEU A 66 -2.09 2.10 -5.51
C LEU A 66 -2.24 3.59 -5.82
N LYS A 67 -1.26 4.19 -6.50
CA LYS A 67 -1.33 5.59 -6.93
C LYS A 67 -2.53 5.83 -7.84
N ILE A 68 -2.72 5.00 -8.86
CA ILE A 68 -3.88 5.11 -9.77
C ILE A 68 -5.19 5.00 -8.98
N ALA A 69 -5.30 4.03 -8.08
CA ALA A 69 -6.49 3.84 -7.27
C ALA A 69 -6.77 5.01 -6.31
N LEU A 70 -5.73 5.66 -5.78
CA LEU A 70 -5.84 6.88 -4.97
C LEU A 70 -6.29 8.07 -5.81
N ASP A 71 -5.72 8.25 -7.00
CA ASP A 71 -6.09 9.33 -7.92
C ASP A 71 -7.57 9.21 -8.32
N GLU A 72 -8.08 7.98 -8.52
CA GLU A 72 -9.51 7.72 -8.76
C GLU A 72 -10.44 7.96 -7.56
N ILE A 73 -9.92 7.96 -6.33
CA ILE A 73 -10.72 8.21 -5.12
C ILE A 73 -10.76 9.71 -4.82
N LYS A 74 -9.69 10.42 -5.16
CA LYS A 74 -9.52 11.87 -4.95
C LYS A 74 -10.18 12.73 -6.02
N GLY A 75 -10.33 12.18 -7.23
CA GLY A 75 -11.05 12.82 -8.35
C GLY A 75 -12.55 12.61 -8.25
#